data_AF-A0A0F9RPV1-F1
#
_entry.id   AF-A0A0F9RPV1-F1
#
_cell.length_a   1.000
_cell.length_b   1.000
_cell.length_c   1.000
_cell.angle_alpha   90.00
_cell.angle_beta   90.00
_cell.angle_gamma   90.00
#
_symmetry.space_group_name_H-M   'P 1'
#
loop_
_entity.id
_entity.type
_entity.pdbx_description
1 polymer ?
#
loop_
_entity_poly.entity_id
_entity_poly.type
_entity_poly.pdbx_seq_one_letter_code
_entity_poly.pdbx_strand_id
1 'polypeptide(L)'
;MFIYLENLVKVEGTKEELFLIPYPRYISMNNAFKLRIQENSKIFTDLHEDSSYIIDQLQNSLLSSNLKSKLEVVRVPNNEKPQEIKSFLDENIKFFPGTLYNEVTAKKNYQDQGYLLISDDSKIIIEAKSKQGIFYGVQTFVQLLNSSQNKLSINSIKIIDFPALQIRGVSDDISRGQAPTIENLKKFIKNLSHFKINQYYLVYMQDMFKFKSYPSIGKDRGAYSREEIKELINFAKRCFVEIIPIFQTIGHWDNILHDPDYWKYGEFPGSNSLNIANEEIYEILDKMIGELSEVF
;
A
#
# COMPACT_ATOMS: atom_id res chain seq x y z
N MET A 1 13.96 -11.39 3.03
CA MET A 1 12.61 -11.65 3.56
C MET A 1 11.91 -12.64 2.64
N PHE A 2 11.05 -13.49 3.19
CA PHE A 2 10.25 -14.43 2.41
C PHE A 2 8.92 -14.78 3.08
N ILE A 3 7.97 -15.20 2.26
CA ILE A 3 6.76 -15.93 2.64
C ILE A 3 6.75 -17.20 1.81
N TYR A 4 6.57 -18.34 2.46
CA TYR A 4 6.62 -19.66 1.86
C TYR A 4 5.43 -20.48 2.33
N LEU A 5 4.72 -21.15 1.41
CA LEU A 5 3.55 -21.97 1.73
C LEU A 5 3.85 -23.46 1.52
N GLU A 6 3.46 -24.28 2.49
CA GLU A 6 3.55 -25.74 2.47
C GLU A 6 2.20 -26.44 2.66
N ASN A 7 2.21 -27.77 2.49
CA ASN A 7 1.03 -28.63 2.52
C ASN A 7 -0.04 -28.14 1.54
N LEU A 8 0.39 -27.94 0.30
CA LEU A 8 -0.44 -27.57 -0.83
C LEU A 8 -0.83 -28.83 -1.60
N VAL A 9 -1.98 -28.81 -2.27
CA VAL A 9 -2.39 -29.91 -3.13
C VAL A 9 -2.29 -29.53 -4.59
N LYS A 10 -1.53 -30.35 -5.32
CA LYS A 10 -1.43 -30.30 -6.77
C LYS A 10 -2.75 -30.74 -7.38
N VAL A 11 -3.36 -29.87 -8.17
CA VAL A 11 -4.57 -30.15 -8.94
C VAL A 11 -4.31 -29.89 -10.41
N GLU A 12 -5.14 -30.49 -11.28
CA GLU A 12 -5.05 -30.28 -12.73
C GLU A 12 -5.18 -28.78 -13.05
N GLY A 13 -4.29 -28.31 -13.91
CA GLY A 13 -4.29 -26.91 -14.31
C GLY A 13 -5.38 -26.64 -15.33
N THR A 14 -5.82 -25.38 -15.37
CA THR A 14 -6.74 -24.91 -16.40
C THR A 14 -6.20 -23.61 -16.96
N LYS A 15 -6.51 -23.35 -18.23
CA LYS A 15 -6.18 -22.06 -18.84
C LYS A 15 -7.04 -20.99 -18.16
N GLU A 16 -6.41 -20.16 -17.35
CA GLU A 16 -7.04 -19.03 -16.68
C GLU A 16 -6.55 -17.73 -17.30
N GLU A 17 -7.48 -16.80 -17.50
CA GLU A 17 -7.13 -15.43 -17.84
C GLU A 17 -6.65 -14.74 -16.56
N LEU A 18 -5.42 -14.23 -16.59
CA LEU A 18 -4.82 -13.57 -15.44
C LEU A 18 -5.17 -12.09 -15.45
N PHE A 19 -5.81 -11.62 -14.38
CA PHE A 19 -6.10 -10.21 -14.17
C PHE A 19 -5.11 -9.63 -13.16
N LEU A 20 -3.94 -9.24 -13.66
CA LEU A 20 -2.88 -8.63 -12.85
C LEU A 20 -2.74 -7.14 -13.14
N ILE A 21 -2.94 -6.32 -12.11
CA ILE A 21 -2.84 -4.86 -12.16
C ILE A 21 -2.00 -4.36 -10.97
N PRO A 22 -0.90 -3.63 -11.22
CA PRO A 22 -0.25 -3.46 -12.51
C PRO A 22 0.31 -4.79 -13.05
N TYR A 23 0.50 -4.87 -14.37
CA TYR A 23 1.07 -6.06 -14.99
C TYR A 23 2.57 -6.20 -14.61
N PRO A 24 3.02 -7.40 -14.19
CA PRO A 24 4.40 -7.59 -13.75
C PRO A 24 5.44 -7.38 -14.86
N ARG A 25 6.66 -7.01 -14.48
CA ARG A 25 7.79 -6.85 -15.42
C ARG A 25 8.15 -8.12 -16.18
N TYR A 26 8.11 -9.25 -15.50
CA TYR A 26 8.29 -10.56 -16.10
C TYR A 26 7.32 -11.55 -15.49
N ILE A 27 6.73 -12.36 -16.35
CA ILE A 27 5.81 -13.44 -15.99
C ILE A 27 6.02 -14.61 -16.95
N SER A 28 6.16 -15.80 -16.39
CA SER A 28 6.15 -17.06 -17.14
C SER A 28 5.21 -18.03 -16.43
N MET A 29 4.20 -18.52 -17.13
CA MET A 29 3.16 -19.39 -16.56
C MET A 29 3.10 -20.72 -17.30
N ASN A 30 2.87 -21.79 -16.55
CA ASN A 30 2.55 -23.12 -17.06
C ASN A 30 1.19 -23.56 -16.49
N ASN A 31 0.26 -23.92 -17.38
CA ASN A 31 -1.10 -24.31 -17.05
C ASN A 31 -1.28 -25.81 -16.83
N ALA A 32 -0.20 -26.59 -16.74
CA ALA A 32 -0.27 -28.04 -16.54
C ALA A 32 -0.86 -28.41 -15.18
N PHE A 33 -0.57 -27.64 -14.14
CA PHE A 33 -1.04 -27.89 -12.78
C PHE A 33 -1.19 -26.58 -12.00
N LYS A 34 -1.98 -26.66 -10.94
CA LYS A 34 -2.13 -25.62 -9.92
C LYS A 34 -1.74 -26.15 -8.55
N LEU A 35 -1.34 -25.24 -7.68
CA LEU A 35 -1.26 -25.51 -6.26
C LEU A 35 -2.45 -24.89 -5.55
N ARG A 36 -3.17 -25.71 -4.80
CA ARG A 36 -4.33 -25.33 -4.00
C ARG A 36 -3.97 -25.28 -2.52
N ILE A 37 -4.31 -24.18 -1.88
CA ILE A 37 -4.22 -23.95 -0.43
C ILE A 37 -5.37 -24.70 0.27
N GLN A 38 -5.04 -25.31 1.41
CA GLN A 38 -5.96 -26.08 2.25
C GLN A 38 -5.92 -25.61 3.71
N GLU A 39 -6.82 -26.11 4.54
CA GLU A 39 -6.92 -25.73 5.96
C GLU A 39 -5.67 -26.10 6.77
N ASN A 40 -4.96 -27.17 6.39
CA ASN A 40 -3.70 -27.61 7.01
C ASN A 40 -2.45 -27.05 6.32
N SER A 41 -2.62 -26.16 5.34
CA SER A 41 -1.50 -25.42 4.76
C SER A 41 -0.83 -24.57 5.82
N LYS A 42 0.48 -24.38 5.69
CA LYS A 42 1.28 -23.59 6.64
C LYS A 42 1.96 -22.44 5.93
N ILE A 43 2.09 -21.31 6.62
CA ILE A 43 2.87 -20.17 6.17
C ILE A 43 4.18 -20.13 6.96
N PHE A 44 5.29 -20.24 6.27
CA PHE A 44 6.63 -20.02 6.82
C PHE A 44 7.13 -18.64 6.42
N THR A 45 7.77 -17.94 7.34
CA THR A 45 8.28 -16.59 7.06
C THR A 45 9.41 -16.19 8.00
N ASP A 46 10.33 -15.36 7.51
CA ASP A 46 11.34 -14.66 8.32
C ASP A 46 10.87 -13.27 8.78
N LEU A 47 9.62 -12.90 8.52
CA LEU A 47 9.06 -11.62 8.95
C LEU A 47 8.93 -11.56 10.48
N HIS A 48 9.54 -10.53 11.06
CA HIS A 48 9.40 -10.19 12.47
C HIS A 48 7.98 -9.72 12.83
N GLU A 49 7.66 -9.71 14.13
CA GLU A 49 6.32 -9.34 14.63
C GLU A 49 5.89 -7.91 14.25
N ASP A 50 6.85 -7.00 14.09
CA ASP A 50 6.62 -5.63 13.64
C ASP A 50 6.06 -5.54 12.20
N SER A 51 6.11 -6.66 11.47
CA SER A 51 5.66 -6.81 10.07
C SER A 51 4.51 -7.83 9.94
N SER A 52 3.92 -8.23 11.08
CA SER A 52 2.81 -9.20 11.15
C SER A 52 1.60 -8.78 10.32
N TYR A 53 1.38 -7.48 10.13
CA TYR A 53 0.28 -6.94 9.31
C TYR A 53 0.29 -7.45 7.86
N ILE A 54 1.46 -7.77 7.30
CA ILE A 54 1.57 -8.34 5.94
C ILE A 54 0.95 -9.74 5.91
N ILE A 55 1.26 -10.55 6.92
CA ILE A 55 0.70 -11.90 7.07
C ILE A 55 -0.79 -11.82 7.39
N ASP A 56 -1.21 -10.91 8.28
CA ASP A 56 -2.63 -10.72 8.58
C ASP A 56 -3.45 -10.32 7.34
N GLN A 57 -2.91 -9.48 6.47
CA GLN A 57 -3.59 -9.14 5.22
C GLN A 57 -3.76 -10.36 4.31
N LEU A 58 -2.70 -11.18 4.16
CA LEU A 58 -2.79 -12.42 3.39
C LEU A 58 -3.84 -13.36 3.99
N GLN A 59 -3.78 -13.59 5.31
CA GLN A 59 -4.74 -14.43 6.03
C GLN A 59 -6.18 -13.94 5.87
N ASN A 60 -6.42 -12.63 6.01
CA ASN A 60 -7.74 -12.04 5.80
C ASN A 60 -8.25 -12.23 4.36
N SER A 61 -7.34 -12.17 3.37
CA SER A 61 -7.70 -12.45 1.97
C SER A 61 -8.09 -13.92 1.77
N LEU A 62 -7.37 -14.87 2.39
CA LEU A 62 -7.67 -16.29 2.31
C LEU A 62 -9.02 -16.62 2.98
N LEU A 63 -9.30 -16.04 4.14
CA LEU A 63 -10.60 -16.16 4.82
C LEU A 63 -11.74 -15.63 3.94
N SER A 64 -11.52 -14.48 3.28
CA SER A 64 -12.50 -13.91 2.34
C SER A 64 -12.70 -14.79 1.08
N SER A 65 -11.77 -15.70 0.81
CA SER A 65 -11.80 -16.69 -0.27
C SER A 65 -12.36 -18.05 0.18
N ASN A 66 -13.11 -18.10 1.30
CA ASN A 66 -13.75 -19.29 1.87
C ASN A 66 -12.80 -20.29 2.57
N LEU A 67 -11.59 -19.89 2.94
CA LEU A 67 -10.81 -20.65 3.91
C LEU A 67 -11.49 -20.54 5.29
N LYS A 68 -11.67 -21.65 6.01
CA LYS A 68 -12.47 -21.68 7.24
C LYS A 68 -11.75 -21.04 8.43
N SER A 69 -10.42 -21.11 8.45
CA SER A 69 -9.61 -20.64 9.57
C SER A 69 -8.30 -20.04 9.10
N LYS A 70 -7.65 -19.24 9.96
CA LYS A 70 -6.30 -18.74 9.68
C LYS A 70 -5.34 -19.92 9.65
N LEU A 71 -4.43 -19.92 8.66
CA LEU A 71 -3.35 -20.90 8.56
C LEU A 71 -2.35 -20.73 9.71
N GLU A 72 -1.71 -21.83 10.12
CA GLU A 72 -0.58 -21.78 11.03
C GLU A 72 0.57 -20.97 10.43
N VAL A 73 1.14 -20.05 11.22
CA VAL A 73 2.29 -19.23 10.82
C VAL A 73 3.52 -19.65 11.61
N VAL A 74 4.50 -20.24 10.92
CA VAL A 74 5.79 -20.67 11.47
C VAL A 74 6.84 -19.61 11.15
N ARG A 75 7.41 -18.99 12.19
CA ARG A 75 8.47 -18.00 12.02
C ARG A 75 9.83 -18.66 12.05
N VAL A 76 10.65 -18.38 11.04
CA VAL A 76 12.00 -18.93 10.89
C VAL A 76 13.02 -17.79 11.03
N PRO A 77 14.09 -17.95 11.84
CA PRO A 77 15.13 -16.93 11.96
C PRO A 77 15.76 -16.58 10.60
N ASN A 78 15.99 -15.29 10.32
CA ASN A 78 16.48 -14.80 9.02
C ASN A 78 17.88 -15.34 8.65
N ASN A 79 18.74 -15.58 9.65
CA ASN A 79 20.05 -16.22 9.49
C ASN A 79 19.96 -17.72 9.12
N GLU A 80 18.78 -18.32 9.23
CA GLU A 80 18.51 -19.73 8.99
C GLU A 80 17.46 -19.91 7.89
N LYS A 81 17.51 -19.11 6.80
CA LYS A 81 16.74 -19.45 5.59
C LYS A 81 16.95 -20.94 5.29
N PRO A 82 15.90 -21.79 5.38
CA PRO A 82 16.06 -23.23 5.26
C PRO A 82 16.76 -23.57 3.95
N GLN A 83 17.68 -24.55 3.99
CA GLN A 83 18.44 -24.98 2.81
C GLN A 83 17.50 -25.31 1.64
N GLU A 84 16.35 -25.89 1.94
CA GLU A 84 15.29 -26.20 1.00
C GLU A 84 14.74 -24.97 0.26
N ILE A 85 14.57 -23.84 0.94
CA ILE A 85 14.12 -22.59 0.31
C ILE A 85 15.21 -22.02 -0.61
N LYS A 86 16.48 -22.08 -0.17
CA LYS A 86 17.61 -21.62 -1.01
C LYS A 86 17.73 -22.47 -2.28
N SER A 87 17.76 -23.80 -2.13
CA SER A 87 17.80 -24.72 -3.26
C SER A 87 16.62 -24.52 -4.21
N PHE A 88 15.42 -24.34 -3.67
CA PHE A 88 14.22 -24.06 -4.47
C PHE A 88 14.36 -22.78 -5.31
N LEU A 89 14.86 -21.70 -4.71
CA LEU A 89 15.07 -20.44 -5.40
C LEU A 89 16.14 -20.57 -6.49
N ASP A 90 17.29 -21.15 -6.16
CA ASP A 90 18.41 -21.34 -7.10
C ASP A 90 17.99 -22.19 -8.31
N GLU A 91 17.24 -23.27 -8.07
CA GLU A 91 16.70 -24.12 -9.13
C GLU A 91 15.68 -23.40 -10.01
N ASN A 92 14.91 -22.47 -9.47
CA ASN A 92 13.88 -21.77 -10.22
C ASN A 92 14.41 -20.50 -10.93
N ILE A 93 15.46 -19.87 -10.42
CA ILE A 93 16.06 -18.67 -10.99
C ILE A 93 16.64 -18.93 -12.39
N LYS A 94 17.16 -20.15 -12.64
CA LYS A 94 17.71 -20.53 -13.95
C LYS A 94 16.70 -20.50 -15.11
N PHE A 95 15.40 -20.46 -14.82
CA PHE A 95 14.35 -20.40 -15.84
C PHE A 95 13.99 -18.97 -16.25
N PHE A 96 14.56 -17.95 -15.59
CA PHE A 96 14.47 -16.59 -16.11
C PHE A 96 15.42 -16.43 -17.31
N PRO A 97 15.05 -15.64 -18.33
CA PRO A 97 15.90 -15.45 -19.52
C PRO A 97 17.27 -14.85 -19.17
N GLY A 98 18.35 -15.58 -19.46
CA GLY A 98 19.73 -15.07 -19.41
C GLY A 98 20.13 -14.46 -18.06
N THR A 99 20.68 -13.24 -18.10
CA THR A 99 21.13 -12.45 -16.94
C THR A 99 20.02 -11.62 -16.28
N LEU A 100 18.76 -11.74 -16.73
CA LEU A 100 17.64 -10.87 -16.32
C LEU A 100 17.51 -10.75 -14.80
N TYR A 101 17.57 -11.88 -14.09
CA TYR A 101 17.46 -11.89 -12.63
C TYR A 101 18.56 -11.05 -11.96
N ASN A 102 19.82 -11.26 -12.36
CA ASN A 102 20.97 -10.55 -11.79
C ASN A 102 20.92 -9.05 -12.10
N GLU A 103 20.57 -8.69 -13.34
CA GLU A 103 20.46 -7.29 -13.78
C GLU A 103 19.33 -6.55 -13.08
N VAL A 104 18.16 -7.18 -12.94
CA VAL A 104 16.99 -6.58 -12.30
C VAL A 104 17.21 -6.45 -10.80
N THR A 105 17.73 -7.50 -10.16
CA THR A 105 17.89 -7.51 -8.72
C THR A 105 18.89 -6.46 -8.24
N ALA A 106 19.89 -6.10 -9.06
CA ALA A 106 20.82 -5.02 -8.75
C ALA A 106 20.19 -3.60 -8.76
N LYS A 107 19.00 -3.41 -9.36
CA LYS A 107 18.38 -2.08 -9.48
C LYS A 107 17.82 -1.61 -8.14
N LYS A 108 18.02 -0.33 -7.81
CA LYS A 108 17.48 0.29 -6.59
C LYS A 108 15.98 0.07 -6.42
N ASN A 109 15.19 0.29 -7.48
CA ASN A 109 13.73 0.08 -7.41
C ASN A 109 13.35 -1.36 -7.07
N TYR A 110 14.16 -2.35 -7.48
CA TYR A 110 13.94 -3.74 -7.09
C TYR A 110 14.34 -3.97 -5.62
N GLN A 111 15.48 -3.43 -5.19
CA GLN A 111 15.92 -3.54 -3.79
C GLN A 111 14.88 -2.96 -2.82
N ASP A 112 14.28 -1.82 -3.18
CA ASP A 112 13.33 -1.12 -2.33
C ASP A 112 11.91 -1.71 -2.39
N GLN A 113 11.43 -2.13 -3.56
CA GLN A 113 10.00 -2.44 -3.81
C GLN A 113 9.77 -3.70 -4.65
N GLY A 114 10.83 -4.33 -5.14
CA GLY A 114 10.74 -5.50 -6.00
C GLY A 114 10.56 -6.80 -5.24
N TYR A 115 10.02 -7.78 -5.94
CA TYR A 115 9.81 -9.12 -5.41
C TYR A 115 9.90 -10.17 -6.50
N LEU A 116 10.10 -11.40 -6.03
CA LEU A 116 10.04 -12.64 -6.76
C LEU A 116 8.84 -13.43 -6.24
N LEU A 117 7.98 -13.94 -7.12
CA LEU A 117 6.92 -14.88 -6.76
C LEU A 117 7.07 -16.12 -7.65
N ILE A 118 7.26 -17.28 -7.03
CA ILE A 118 7.42 -18.55 -7.75
C ILE A 118 6.42 -19.56 -7.18
N SER A 119 5.71 -20.20 -8.08
CA SER A 119 4.86 -21.37 -7.85
C SER A 119 5.30 -22.49 -8.79
N ASP A 120 5.70 -23.63 -8.25
CA ASP A 120 5.95 -24.85 -9.01
C ASP A 120 4.96 -25.95 -8.63
N ASP A 121 5.30 -27.22 -8.82
CA ASP A 121 4.38 -28.32 -8.54
C ASP A 121 4.33 -28.79 -7.08
N SER A 122 5.09 -28.12 -6.20
CA SER A 122 5.18 -28.45 -4.78
C SER A 122 4.96 -27.24 -3.88
N LYS A 123 5.42 -26.06 -4.29
CA LYS A 123 5.63 -24.92 -3.39
C LYS A 123 5.22 -23.59 -4.00
N ILE A 124 4.85 -22.66 -3.12
CA ILE A 124 4.65 -21.24 -3.43
C ILE A 124 5.57 -20.42 -2.54
N ILE A 125 6.37 -19.54 -3.14
CA ILE A 125 7.25 -18.61 -2.43
C ILE A 125 7.11 -17.19 -2.97
N ILE A 126 7.17 -16.23 -2.04
CA ILE A 126 7.35 -14.81 -2.31
C ILE A 126 8.63 -14.39 -1.60
N GLU A 127 9.58 -13.81 -2.34
CA GLU A 127 10.85 -13.32 -1.81
C GLU A 127 11.05 -11.85 -2.17
N ALA A 128 11.58 -11.07 -1.23
CA ALA A 128 12.01 -9.70 -1.48
C ALA A 128 13.16 -9.28 -0.55
N LYS A 129 13.84 -8.20 -0.97
CA LYS A 129 14.92 -7.56 -0.20
C LYS A 129 14.37 -6.59 0.87
N SER A 130 13.13 -6.13 0.73
CA SER A 130 12.46 -5.20 1.65
C SER A 130 11.09 -5.71 2.10
N LYS A 131 10.57 -5.11 3.18
CA LYS A 131 9.21 -5.39 3.66
C LYS A 131 8.14 -4.94 2.64
N GLN A 132 8.39 -3.82 1.96
CA GLN A 132 7.49 -3.28 0.92
C GLN A 132 7.44 -4.21 -0.30
N GLY A 133 8.57 -4.79 -0.68
CA GLY A 133 8.61 -5.80 -1.75
C GLY A 133 7.79 -7.04 -1.39
N ILE A 134 7.94 -7.59 -0.16
CA ILE A 134 7.09 -8.71 0.28
C ILE A 134 5.61 -8.33 0.22
N PHE A 135 5.24 -7.16 0.73
CA PHE A 135 3.87 -6.68 0.69
C PHE A 135 3.31 -6.60 -0.73
N TYR A 136 4.07 -6.08 -1.70
CA TYR A 136 3.65 -6.04 -3.10
C TYR A 136 3.58 -7.43 -3.75
N GLY A 137 4.47 -8.35 -3.38
CA GLY A 137 4.37 -9.74 -3.78
C GLY A 137 3.09 -10.40 -3.26
N VAL A 138 2.69 -10.10 -2.02
CA VAL A 138 1.40 -10.54 -1.46
C VAL A 138 0.23 -9.95 -2.23
N GLN A 139 0.28 -8.68 -2.66
CA GLN A 139 -0.81 -8.12 -3.48
C GLN A 139 -0.96 -8.86 -4.81
N THR A 140 0.15 -9.17 -5.48
CA THR A 140 0.13 -9.97 -6.71
C THR A 140 -0.38 -11.38 -6.45
N PHE A 141 0.04 -12.00 -5.36
CA PHE A 141 -0.45 -13.33 -4.97
C PHE A 141 -1.97 -13.34 -4.74
N VAL A 142 -2.50 -12.33 -4.07
CA VAL A 142 -3.95 -12.17 -3.88
C VAL A 142 -4.68 -11.99 -5.22
N GLN A 143 -4.11 -11.25 -6.17
CA GLN A 143 -4.71 -11.11 -7.51
C GLN A 143 -4.68 -12.43 -8.30
N LEU A 144 -3.61 -13.22 -8.19
CA LEU A 144 -3.53 -14.56 -8.78
C LEU A 144 -4.61 -15.48 -8.19
N LEU A 145 -4.78 -15.47 -6.86
CA LEU A 145 -5.85 -16.21 -6.19
C LEU A 145 -7.21 -15.76 -6.71
N ASN A 146 -7.48 -14.46 -6.79
CA ASN A 146 -8.75 -13.91 -7.28
C ASN A 146 -9.03 -14.22 -8.76
N SER A 147 -8.00 -14.48 -9.56
CA SER A 147 -8.15 -14.92 -10.96
C SER A 147 -8.55 -16.40 -11.07
N SER A 148 -8.37 -17.18 -10.00
CA SER A 148 -8.78 -18.58 -9.96
C SER A 148 -10.25 -18.76 -9.58
N GLN A 149 -10.91 -19.76 -10.18
CA GLN A 149 -12.34 -20.02 -9.91
C GLN A 149 -12.65 -20.31 -8.43
N ASN A 150 -11.75 -21.00 -7.74
CA ASN A 150 -11.93 -21.38 -6.32
C ASN A 150 -11.30 -20.38 -5.33
N LYS A 151 -10.62 -19.34 -5.84
CA LYS A 151 -9.92 -18.30 -5.07
C LYS A 151 -8.85 -18.77 -4.08
N LEU A 152 -8.44 -20.04 -4.17
CA LEU A 152 -7.52 -20.71 -3.25
C LEU A 152 -6.44 -21.49 -4.02
N SER A 153 -6.32 -21.30 -5.33
CA SER A 153 -5.32 -21.98 -6.14
C SER A 153 -4.66 -21.05 -7.13
N ILE A 154 -3.40 -21.34 -7.48
CA ILE A 154 -2.68 -20.60 -8.53
C ILE A 154 -1.97 -21.58 -9.46
N ASN A 155 -1.87 -21.23 -10.74
CA ASN A 155 -1.08 -21.97 -11.72
C ASN A 155 0.41 -21.97 -11.36
N SER A 156 1.17 -22.88 -11.95
CA SER A 156 2.64 -22.76 -11.93
C SER A 156 3.04 -21.46 -12.62
N ILE A 157 3.75 -20.60 -11.89
CA ILE A 157 4.03 -19.26 -12.35
C ILE A 157 5.34 -18.76 -11.75
N LYS A 158 6.08 -17.99 -12.54
CA LYS A 158 7.31 -17.31 -12.14
C LYS A 158 7.15 -15.84 -12.47
N ILE A 159 7.24 -14.99 -11.46
CA ILE A 159 7.09 -13.53 -11.57
C ILE A 159 8.32 -12.86 -10.96
N ILE A 160 8.92 -11.94 -11.72
CA ILE A 160 9.82 -10.91 -11.19
C ILE A 160 9.15 -9.58 -11.46
N ASP A 161 9.01 -8.76 -10.43
CA ASP A 161 8.34 -7.48 -10.57
C ASP A 161 8.98 -6.41 -9.71
N PHE A 162 8.94 -5.18 -10.22
CA PHE A 162 9.42 -3.97 -9.57
C PHE A 162 8.92 -2.73 -10.33
N PRO A 163 8.70 -1.61 -9.64
CA PRO A 163 8.06 -0.46 -10.26
C PRO A 163 8.99 0.30 -11.22
N ALA A 164 8.39 0.89 -12.26
CA ALA A 164 9.07 1.87 -13.13
C ALA A 164 9.45 3.13 -12.36
N LEU A 165 8.50 3.64 -11.57
CA LEU A 165 8.62 4.89 -10.82
C LEU A 165 8.63 4.56 -9.33
N GLN A 166 9.57 5.15 -8.60
CA GLN A 166 9.65 4.96 -7.14
C GLN A 166 8.39 5.47 -6.44
N ILE A 167 7.82 6.55 -6.96
CA ILE A 167 6.63 7.23 -6.46
C ILE A 167 5.46 6.98 -7.41
N ARG A 168 4.34 6.54 -6.86
CA ARG A 168 3.07 6.32 -7.54
C ARG A 168 1.99 6.87 -6.62
N GLY A 169 1.57 8.09 -6.92
CA GLY A 169 0.72 8.88 -6.04
C GLY A 169 -0.69 9.08 -6.59
N VAL A 170 -1.65 9.22 -5.67
CA VAL A 170 -3.01 9.69 -5.96
C VAL A 170 -3.26 10.92 -5.11
N SER A 171 -3.79 11.97 -5.74
CA SER A 171 -4.23 13.18 -5.06
C SER A 171 -5.74 13.15 -4.90
N ASP A 172 -6.23 13.40 -3.68
CA ASP A 172 -7.65 13.43 -3.37
C ASP A 172 -8.04 14.76 -2.73
N ASP A 173 -9.07 15.36 -3.30
CA ASP A 173 -9.68 16.59 -2.80
C ASP A 173 -10.80 16.21 -1.83
N ILE A 174 -10.47 16.31 -0.54
CA ILE A 174 -11.37 15.93 0.54
C ILE A 174 -12.17 17.11 1.11
N SER A 175 -12.03 18.32 0.52
CA SER A 175 -12.65 19.54 1.05
C SER A 175 -13.91 19.98 0.29
N ARG A 176 -14.18 19.39 -0.88
CA ARG A 176 -15.34 19.71 -1.72
C ARG A 176 -16.51 18.77 -1.41
N GLY A 177 -17.35 19.18 -0.47
CA GLY A 177 -18.59 18.48 -0.12
C GLY A 177 -18.50 17.77 1.22
N GLN A 178 -19.12 16.58 1.32
CA GLN A 178 -19.08 15.80 2.57
C GLN A 178 -17.72 15.15 2.74
N ALA A 179 -17.02 15.54 3.82
CA ALA A 179 -15.73 14.97 4.18
C ALA A 179 -15.84 13.43 4.36
N PRO A 180 -14.91 12.64 3.80
CA PRO A 180 -14.89 11.20 4.01
C PRO A 180 -14.56 10.87 5.46
N THR A 181 -15.15 9.82 6.02
CA THR A 181 -14.78 9.34 7.35
C THR A 181 -13.39 8.71 7.35
N ILE A 182 -12.75 8.59 8.52
CA ILE A 182 -11.47 7.85 8.66
C ILE A 182 -11.58 6.42 8.12
N GLU A 183 -12.71 5.75 8.33
CA GLU A 183 -12.94 4.40 7.78
C GLU A 183 -13.04 4.38 6.25
N ASN A 184 -13.64 5.40 5.64
CA ASN A 184 -13.66 5.54 4.18
C ASN A 184 -12.24 5.74 3.64
N LEU A 185 -11.45 6.61 4.27
CA LEU A 185 -10.06 6.87 3.88
C LEU A 185 -9.18 5.60 4.03
N LYS A 186 -9.33 4.84 5.12
CA LYS A 186 -8.63 3.55 5.30
C LYS A 186 -9.00 2.55 4.20
N LYS A 187 -10.29 2.44 3.84
CA LYS A 187 -10.73 1.58 2.73
C LYS A 187 -10.10 2.02 1.41
N PHE A 188 -10.05 3.32 1.15
CA PHE A 188 -9.42 3.87 -0.05
C PHE A 188 -7.92 3.55 -0.10
N ILE A 189 -7.18 3.80 0.99
CA ILE A 189 -5.75 3.47 1.12
C ILE A 189 -5.50 1.96 0.92
N LYS A 190 -6.36 1.10 1.47
CA LYS A 190 -6.27 -0.34 1.25
C LYS A 190 -6.39 -0.69 -0.23
N ASN A 191 -7.33 -0.08 -0.95
CA ASN A 191 -7.48 -0.27 -2.39
C ASN A 191 -6.28 0.26 -3.18
N LEU A 192 -5.78 1.45 -2.86
CA LEU A 192 -4.57 2.02 -3.45
C LEU A 192 -3.38 1.06 -3.30
N SER A 193 -3.16 0.57 -2.08
CA SER A 193 -2.06 -0.35 -1.76
C SER A 193 -2.16 -1.69 -2.49
N HIS A 194 -3.38 -2.18 -2.75
CA HIS A 194 -3.63 -3.39 -3.53
C HIS A 194 -3.11 -3.28 -4.97
N PHE A 195 -3.22 -2.08 -5.55
CA PHE A 195 -2.68 -1.74 -6.86
C PHE A 195 -1.26 -1.14 -6.79
N LYS A 196 -0.58 -1.31 -5.65
CA LYS A 196 0.80 -0.88 -5.40
C LYS A 196 1.00 0.64 -5.50
N ILE A 197 -0.05 1.45 -5.40
CA ILE A 197 0.08 2.90 -5.17
C ILE A 197 0.68 3.11 -3.78
N ASN A 198 1.61 4.06 -3.64
CA ASN A 198 2.41 4.23 -2.42
C ASN A 198 2.43 5.64 -1.85
N GLN A 199 1.78 6.60 -2.51
CA GLN A 199 1.60 7.94 -1.97
C GLN A 199 0.14 8.37 -2.10
N TYR A 200 -0.35 9.04 -1.07
CA TYR A 200 -1.70 9.56 -0.98
C TYR A 200 -1.66 11.02 -0.54
N TYR A 201 -1.95 11.93 -1.46
CA TYR A 201 -1.92 13.36 -1.22
C TYR A 201 -3.32 13.84 -0.82
N LEU A 202 -3.43 14.40 0.38
CA LEU A 202 -4.67 15.00 0.87
C LEU A 202 -4.66 16.49 0.52
N VAL A 203 -5.53 16.89 -0.40
CA VAL A 203 -5.59 18.28 -0.88
C VAL A 203 -6.49 19.12 0.01
N TYR A 204 -6.09 20.38 0.17
CA TYR A 204 -6.80 21.42 0.92
C TYR A 204 -6.87 21.14 2.43
N MET A 205 -5.72 20.82 3.03
CA MET A 205 -5.65 20.59 4.48
C MET A 205 -5.85 21.87 5.32
N GLN A 206 -5.81 23.07 4.72
CA GLN A 206 -5.97 24.33 5.43
C GLN A 206 -7.35 24.51 6.08
N ASP A 207 -8.41 23.86 5.58
CA ASP A 207 -9.76 23.88 6.18
C ASP A 207 -10.28 22.49 6.59
N MET A 208 -9.49 21.45 6.33
CA MET A 208 -9.84 20.06 6.67
C MET A 208 -9.07 19.52 7.87
N PHE A 209 -8.26 20.34 8.55
CA PHE A 209 -7.56 20.00 9.77
C PHE A 209 -8.01 20.90 10.93
N LYS A 210 -8.18 20.32 12.12
CA LYS A 210 -8.54 21.06 13.34
C LYS A 210 -7.29 21.71 13.96
N PHE A 211 -7.04 22.97 13.61
CA PHE A 211 -5.98 23.79 14.20
C PHE A 211 -6.34 24.26 15.62
N LYS A 212 -5.39 24.19 16.56
CA LYS A 212 -5.60 24.70 17.92
C LYS A 212 -5.58 26.23 17.95
N SER A 213 -4.72 26.84 17.15
CA SER A 213 -4.59 28.29 17.02
C SER A 213 -5.79 28.95 16.35
N TYR A 214 -6.51 28.22 15.49
CA TYR A 214 -7.65 28.73 14.72
C TYR A 214 -8.84 27.75 14.75
N PRO A 215 -9.52 27.59 15.90
CA PRO A 215 -10.54 26.55 16.09
C PRO A 215 -11.84 26.78 15.30
N SER A 216 -12.06 27.98 14.73
CA SER A 216 -13.22 28.23 13.85
C SER A 216 -13.00 27.70 12.43
N ILE A 217 -11.75 27.55 11.98
CA ILE A 217 -11.43 27.02 10.65
C ILE A 217 -11.84 25.54 10.58
N GLY A 218 -12.60 25.19 9.55
CA GLY A 218 -13.06 23.81 9.34
C GLY A 218 -14.21 23.38 10.26
N LYS A 219 -14.72 24.27 11.13
CA LYS A 219 -15.85 23.99 12.00
C LYS A 219 -17.08 23.59 11.17
N ASP A 220 -17.76 22.52 11.58
CA ASP A 220 -18.94 21.95 10.92
C ASP A 220 -18.72 21.46 9.47
N ARG A 221 -17.47 21.44 8.98
CA ARG A 221 -17.09 20.91 7.66
C ARG A 221 -16.61 19.46 7.68
N GLY A 222 -16.46 18.88 8.87
CA GLY A 222 -15.88 17.54 9.04
C GLY A 222 -14.35 17.52 9.08
N ALA A 223 -13.71 18.62 9.48
CA ALA A 223 -12.27 18.68 9.67
C ALA A 223 -11.77 17.61 10.66
N TYR A 224 -10.61 17.02 10.35
CA TYR A 224 -10.03 15.92 11.12
C TYR A 224 -9.25 16.42 12.33
N SER A 225 -9.36 15.70 13.43
CA SER A 225 -8.50 15.89 14.60
C SER A 225 -7.09 15.37 14.35
N ARG A 226 -6.17 15.77 15.24
CA ARG A 226 -4.77 15.32 15.21
C ARG A 226 -4.68 13.81 15.43
N GLU A 227 -5.57 13.26 16.26
CA GLU A 227 -5.66 11.84 16.58
C GLU A 227 -6.19 11.03 15.38
N GLU A 228 -7.22 11.55 14.71
CA GLU A 228 -7.80 10.95 13.50
C GLU A 228 -6.77 10.85 12.37
N ILE A 229 -5.98 11.91 12.14
CA ILE A 229 -4.90 11.90 11.16
C ILE A 229 -3.78 10.94 11.56
N LYS A 230 -3.35 10.92 12.82
CA LYS A 230 -2.31 9.97 13.30
C LYS A 230 -2.76 8.52 13.14
N GLU A 231 -4.02 8.24 13.44
CA GLU A 231 -4.62 6.92 13.22
C GLU A 231 -4.56 6.53 11.74
N LEU A 232 -4.92 7.45 10.84
CA LEU A 232 -4.89 7.24 9.40
C LEU A 232 -3.46 7.01 8.88
N ILE A 233 -2.50 7.82 9.31
CA ILE A 233 -1.07 7.67 8.96
C ILE A 233 -0.54 6.31 9.42
N ASN A 234 -0.86 5.90 10.64
CA ASN A 234 -0.42 4.61 11.18
C ASN A 234 -1.03 3.43 10.40
N PHE A 235 -2.28 3.55 9.97
CA PHE A 235 -2.89 2.57 9.08
C PHE A 235 -2.19 2.54 7.72
N ALA A 236 -1.95 3.70 7.10
CA ALA A 236 -1.33 3.82 5.78
C ALA A 236 0.10 3.27 5.74
N LYS A 237 0.87 3.48 6.81
CA LYS A 237 2.21 2.90 6.98
C LYS A 237 2.20 1.36 6.89
N ARG A 238 1.17 0.70 7.44
CA ARG A 238 0.98 -0.77 7.33
C ARG A 238 0.59 -1.20 5.91
N CYS A 239 0.12 -0.29 5.08
CA CYS A 239 -0.18 -0.52 3.67
C CYS A 239 0.95 -0.07 2.74
N PHE A 240 2.10 0.38 3.28
CA PHE A 240 3.17 1.03 2.53
C PHE A 240 2.70 2.20 1.67
N VAL A 241 1.76 2.97 2.21
CA VAL A 241 1.27 4.23 1.64
C VAL A 241 1.69 5.38 2.55
N GLU A 242 2.41 6.34 1.99
CA GLU A 242 2.76 7.59 2.65
C GLU A 242 1.64 8.61 2.43
N ILE A 243 1.16 9.23 3.51
CA ILE A 243 0.16 10.30 3.43
C ILE A 243 0.90 11.63 3.44
N ILE A 244 0.64 12.47 2.43
CA ILE A 244 1.27 13.76 2.28
C ILE A 244 0.17 14.84 2.32
N PRO A 245 0.20 15.76 3.29
CA PRO A 245 -0.75 16.85 3.31
C PRO A 245 -0.38 17.89 2.24
N ILE A 246 -1.38 18.40 1.52
CA ILE A 246 -1.23 19.57 0.66
C ILE A 246 -1.99 20.72 1.30
N PHE A 247 -1.23 21.71 1.76
CA PHE A 247 -1.71 22.96 2.32
C PHE A 247 -1.54 24.07 1.27
N GLN A 248 -2.64 24.68 0.82
CA GLN A 248 -2.56 25.78 -0.13
C GLN A 248 -2.28 27.09 0.62
N THR A 249 -1.25 27.82 0.20
CA THR A 249 -0.81 29.02 0.90
C THR A 249 -1.50 30.28 0.41
N ILE A 250 -1.53 30.55 -0.90
CA ILE A 250 -2.02 31.82 -1.43
C ILE A 250 -3.46 31.72 -1.93
N GLY A 251 -3.74 30.76 -2.82
CA GLY A 251 -5.07 30.54 -3.40
C GLY A 251 -5.87 29.46 -2.68
N HIS A 252 -7.13 29.27 -3.07
CA HIS A 252 -8.05 28.27 -2.50
C HIS A 252 -8.33 28.47 -1.00
N TRP A 253 -8.37 29.73 -0.59
CA TRP A 253 -8.79 30.14 0.75
C TRP A 253 -10.28 30.43 0.85
N ASP A 254 -11.05 30.09 -0.19
CA ASP A 254 -12.49 30.34 -0.28
C ASP A 254 -13.22 29.89 0.99
N ASN A 255 -13.06 28.63 1.41
CA ASN A 255 -13.73 28.09 2.60
C ASN A 255 -13.41 28.82 3.93
N ILE A 256 -12.27 29.52 4.01
CA ILE A 256 -11.85 30.27 5.20
C ILE A 256 -12.28 31.74 5.06
N LEU A 257 -12.10 32.35 3.90
CA LEU A 257 -12.44 33.75 3.63
C LEU A 257 -13.95 34.00 3.48
N HIS A 258 -14.80 32.98 3.54
CA HIS A 258 -16.26 33.19 3.72
C HIS A 258 -16.60 33.68 5.14
N ASP A 259 -15.76 33.42 6.13
CA ASP A 259 -15.96 33.88 7.51
C ASP A 259 -15.46 35.34 7.67
N PRO A 260 -16.33 36.27 8.12
CA PRO A 260 -15.96 37.67 8.32
C PRO A 260 -14.73 37.91 9.20
N ASP A 261 -14.46 37.01 10.15
CA ASP A 261 -13.30 37.13 11.04
C ASP A 261 -11.96 37.02 10.28
N TYR A 262 -11.97 36.45 9.07
CA TYR A 262 -10.79 36.25 8.22
C TYR A 262 -10.73 37.19 7.01
N TRP A 263 -11.71 38.06 6.77
CA TRP A 263 -11.74 38.94 5.58
C TRP A 263 -10.54 39.86 5.45
N LYS A 264 -9.94 40.30 6.57
CA LYS A 264 -8.74 41.14 6.56
C LYS A 264 -7.53 40.48 5.89
N TYR A 265 -7.52 39.16 5.77
CA TYR A 265 -6.44 38.42 5.12
C TYR A 265 -6.65 38.28 3.61
N GLY A 266 -7.85 38.57 3.08
CA GLY A 266 -8.16 38.46 1.66
C GLY A 266 -7.64 39.64 0.82
N GLU A 267 -7.31 39.38 -0.44
CA GLU A 267 -6.85 40.41 -1.39
C GLU A 267 -7.87 41.54 -1.62
N PHE A 268 -9.15 41.18 -1.62
CA PHE A 268 -10.29 42.10 -1.73
C PHE A 268 -11.56 41.42 -1.15
N PRO A 269 -12.65 42.16 -0.87
CA PRO A 269 -13.89 41.57 -0.37
C PRO A 269 -14.44 40.49 -1.31
N GLY A 270 -14.61 39.26 -0.81
CA GLY A 270 -15.05 38.11 -1.60
C GLY A 270 -13.94 37.39 -2.38
N SER A 271 -12.67 37.70 -2.10
CA SER A 271 -11.53 36.98 -2.68
C SER A 271 -11.42 35.54 -2.17
N ASN A 272 -10.87 34.68 -3.01
CA ASN A 272 -10.49 33.31 -2.68
C ASN A 272 -8.98 33.16 -2.46
N SER A 273 -8.27 34.29 -2.38
CA SER A 273 -6.81 34.36 -2.24
C SER A 273 -6.40 35.33 -1.14
N LEU A 274 -5.29 35.01 -0.47
CA LEU A 274 -4.69 35.87 0.54
C LEU A 274 -4.04 37.10 -0.07
N ASN A 275 -4.09 38.22 0.66
CA ASN A 275 -3.39 39.45 0.34
C ASN A 275 -1.90 39.33 0.71
N ILE A 276 -1.05 39.07 -0.27
CA ILE A 276 0.41 38.95 -0.06
C ILE A 276 1.07 40.23 0.45
N ALA A 277 0.42 41.39 0.35
CA ALA A 277 0.92 42.64 0.92
C ALA A 277 0.55 42.83 2.40
N ASN A 278 -0.31 41.96 2.96
CA ASN A 278 -0.65 41.98 4.39
C ASN A 278 0.30 41.05 5.17
N GLU A 279 1.25 41.61 5.91
CA GLU A 279 2.22 40.84 6.69
C GLU A 279 1.60 39.87 7.71
N GLU A 280 0.38 40.15 8.20
CA GLU A 280 -0.32 39.26 9.14
C GLU A 280 -0.66 37.89 8.53
N ILE A 281 -0.71 37.76 7.19
CA ILE A 281 -0.96 36.46 6.55
C ILE A 281 0.17 35.46 6.84
N TYR A 282 1.41 35.94 7.00
CA TYR A 282 2.54 35.06 7.24
C TYR A 282 2.50 34.45 8.65
N GLU A 283 1.97 35.18 9.64
CA GLU A 283 1.80 34.65 10.99
C GLU A 283 0.77 33.53 11.06
N ILE A 284 -0.37 33.66 10.35
CA ILE A 284 -1.39 32.61 10.29
C ILE A 284 -0.88 31.39 9.51
N LEU A 285 -0.20 31.61 8.38
CA LEU A 285 0.41 30.53 7.60
C LEU A 285 1.45 29.76 8.42
N ASP A 286 2.35 30.45 9.13
CA ASP A 286 3.40 29.83 9.94
C ASP A 286 2.81 28.97 11.06
N LYS A 287 1.82 29.49 11.80
CA LYS A 287 1.14 28.75 12.87
C LYS A 287 0.41 27.52 12.34
N MET A 288 -0.36 27.66 11.26
CA MET A 288 -1.13 26.55 10.68
C MET A 288 -0.21 25.47 10.11
N ILE A 289 0.79 25.85 9.30
CA ILE A 289 1.75 24.90 8.73
C ILE A 289 2.56 24.22 9.85
N GLY A 290 2.96 24.98 10.87
CA GLY A 290 3.64 24.46 12.05
C GLY A 290 2.82 23.36 12.75
N GLU A 291 1.56 23.64 13.09
CA GLU A 291 0.68 22.65 13.72
C GLU A 291 0.42 21.41 12.84
N LEU A 292 0.31 21.59 11.52
CA LEU A 292 0.11 20.48 10.58
C LEU A 292 1.36 19.58 10.54
N SER A 293 2.55 20.18 10.54
CA SER A 293 3.84 19.46 10.51
C SER A 293 4.13 18.66 11.78
N GLU A 294 3.50 18.99 12.91
CA GLU A 294 3.62 18.21 14.15
C GLU A 294 2.84 16.88 14.10
N VAL A 295 2.01 16.67 13.07
CA VAL A 295 1.11 15.52 12.95
C VAL A 295 1.49 14.60 11.79
N PHE A 296 1.81 15.17 10.63
CA PHE A 296 2.23 14.45 9.43
C PHE A 296 3.73 14.16 9.43
#